data_AF-A0A0Q0RY26-F1
#
_entry.id   AF-A0A0Q0RY26-F1
#
_cell.length_a   1.000
_cell.length_b   1.000
_cell.length_c   1.000
_cell.angle_alpha   90.00
_cell.angle_beta   90.00
_cell.angle_gamma   90.00
#
_symmetry.space_group_name_H-M   'P 1'
#
loop_
_entity.id
_entity.type
_entity.pdbx_description
1 polymer ?
#
loop_
_entity_poly.entity_id
_entity_poly.type
_entity_poly.pdbx_seq_one_letter_code
_entity_poly.pdbx_strand_id
1 'polypeptide(L)'
;MKLSEIKKILTTLESVNFELPDGKFVPEYFHVTEVGLITKNFIDCGGVVRKETVVNFQLWNANDYEHRLKPQKLIHIIELSEKVLGIEDFEIEVEYQNTTIGKYDLGFNGKYFLLLNKTTACLAQDQCGIPSEKPKLKLTQLNVDESNSCTPGGSCC
;
A
#
# COMPACT_ATOMS: atom_id res chain seq x y z
N MET A 1 7.45 6.49 2.36
CA MET A 1 8.79 7.05 2.65
C MET A 1 9.23 7.85 1.47
N LYS A 2 10.13 8.81 1.70
CA LYS A 2 10.61 9.75 0.69
C LYS A 2 11.83 9.25 -0.07
N LEU A 3 12.12 9.92 -1.19
CA LEU A 3 13.25 9.65 -2.08
C LEU A 3 14.61 9.82 -1.39
N SER A 4 14.75 10.82 -0.54
CA SER A 4 15.97 11.05 0.25
C SER A 4 16.21 9.95 1.28
N GLU A 5 15.15 9.35 1.82
CA GLU A 5 15.23 8.28 2.82
C GLU A 5 15.66 6.96 2.19
N ILE A 6 15.04 6.56 1.08
CA ILE A 6 15.41 5.32 0.39
C ILE A 6 16.87 5.36 -0.07
N LYS A 7 17.36 6.50 -0.60
CA LYS A 7 18.76 6.64 -1.02
C LYS A 7 19.73 6.39 0.14
N LYS A 8 19.45 6.94 1.33
CA LYS A 8 20.25 6.70 2.54
C LYS A 8 20.27 5.22 2.91
N ILE A 9 19.09 4.58 2.94
CA ILE A 9 18.96 3.16 3.27
C ILE A 9 19.73 2.29 2.27
N LEU A 10 19.64 2.58 0.97
CA LEU A 10 20.33 1.81 -0.07
C LEU A 10 21.87 1.85 0.05
N THR A 11 22.45 2.86 0.69
CA THR A 11 23.90 2.91 0.93
C THR A 11 24.38 1.90 1.97
N THR A 12 23.49 1.41 2.84
CA THR A 12 23.84 0.50 3.94
C THR A 12 23.46 -0.95 3.65
N LEU A 13 22.61 -1.19 2.65
CA LEU A 13 22.13 -2.51 2.29
C LEU A 13 23.09 -3.25 1.36
N GLU A 14 23.23 -4.55 1.57
CA GLU A 14 23.91 -5.45 0.62
C GLU A 14 22.99 -5.89 -0.53
N SER A 15 21.68 -5.94 -0.28
CA SER A 15 20.67 -6.39 -1.24
C SER A 15 19.35 -5.64 -1.11
N VAL A 16 18.60 -5.55 -2.20
CA VAL A 16 17.27 -4.92 -2.25
C VAL A 16 16.21 -6.02 -2.29
N ASN A 17 15.34 -6.07 -1.28
CA ASN A 17 14.23 -7.01 -1.22
C ASN A 17 12.96 -6.27 -0.79
N PHE A 18 11.83 -6.64 -1.38
CA PHE A 18 10.51 -6.07 -1.09
C PHE A 18 9.58 -7.15 -0.55
N GLU A 19 8.97 -6.87 0.61
CA GLU A 19 7.98 -7.72 1.26
C GLU A 19 6.57 -7.19 0.95
N LEU A 20 5.69 -8.08 0.51
CA LEU A 20 4.29 -7.83 0.22
C LEU A 20 3.44 -7.82 1.50
N PRO A 21 2.23 -7.23 1.48
CA PRO A 21 1.34 -7.21 2.65
C PRO A 21 0.95 -8.60 3.19
N ASP A 22 1.04 -9.65 2.38
CA ASP A 22 0.76 -11.03 2.77
C ASP A 22 1.98 -11.77 3.34
N GLY A 23 3.10 -11.06 3.53
CA GLY A 23 4.37 -11.59 4.06
C GLY A 23 5.22 -12.33 3.03
N LYS A 24 4.77 -12.43 1.77
CA LYS A 24 5.60 -12.98 0.69
C LYS A 24 6.57 -11.91 0.18
N PHE A 25 7.60 -12.34 -0.55
CA PHE A 25 8.55 -11.43 -1.18
C PHE A 25 8.27 -11.26 -2.66
N VAL A 26 8.54 -10.05 -3.17
CA VAL A 26 8.78 -9.85 -4.59
C VAL A 26 10.00 -10.69 -4.99
N PRO A 27 9.96 -11.46 -6.08
CA PRO A 27 11.08 -12.30 -6.51
C PRO A 27 12.37 -11.49 -6.65
N GLU A 28 13.51 -12.07 -6.25
CA GLU A 28 14.80 -11.35 -6.21
C GLU A 28 15.28 -10.83 -7.59
N TYR A 29 14.72 -11.38 -8.67
CA TYR A 29 15.01 -11.04 -10.06
C TYR A 29 14.03 -10.01 -10.66
N PHE A 30 13.49 -9.13 -9.81
CA PHE A 30 12.67 -8.03 -10.28
C PHE A 30 13.49 -6.96 -10.99
N HIS A 31 12.84 -6.26 -11.89
CA HIS A 31 13.35 -5.09 -12.58
C HIS A 31 12.59 -3.85 -12.14
N VAL A 32 13.32 -2.75 -11.94
CA VAL A 32 12.71 -1.41 -11.99
C VAL A 32 12.65 -1.02 -13.45
N THR A 33 11.45 -1.03 -14.03
CA THR A 33 11.27 -0.70 -15.46
C THR A 33 11.11 0.79 -15.67
N GLU A 34 10.48 1.47 -14.73
CA GLU A 34 10.19 2.90 -14.81
C GLU A 34 10.33 3.56 -13.44
N VAL A 35 10.85 4.80 -13.44
CA VAL A 35 10.75 5.72 -12.33
C VAL A 35 10.12 7.01 -12.86
N GLY A 36 8.98 7.40 -12.30
CA GLY A 36 8.19 8.51 -12.81
C GLY A 36 7.79 9.51 -11.72
N LEU A 37 7.52 10.75 -12.12
CA LEU A 37 6.87 11.75 -11.28
C LEU A 37 5.39 11.78 -11.61
N ILE A 38 4.53 11.37 -10.68
CA ILE A 38 3.10 11.36 -10.88
C ILE A 38 2.48 12.53 -10.12
N THR A 39 1.80 13.42 -10.84
CA THR A 39 0.98 14.48 -10.26
C THR A 39 -0.48 14.23 -10.58
N LYS A 40 -1.31 14.07 -9.55
CA LYS A 40 -2.75 13.88 -9.67
C LYS A 40 -3.47 15.07 -9.05
N ASN A 41 -4.44 15.60 -9.77
CA ASN A 41 -5.41 16.54 -9.22
C ASN A 41 -6.70 15.76 -8.98
N PHE A 42 -7.26 15.88 -7.78
CA PHE A 42 -8.50 15.25 -7.41
C PHE A 42 -9.50 16.30 -7.00
N ILE A 43 -10.77 15.95 -7.14
CA ILE A 43 -11.90 16.68 -6.61
C ILE A 43 -12.74 15.68 -5.83
N ASP A 44 -13.14 16.02 -4.62
CA ASP A 44 -14.09 15.21 -3.86
C ASP A 44 -15.54 15.56 -4.22
N CYS A 45 -16.51 14.81 -3.67
CA CYS A 45 -17.92 15.07 -3.92
C CYS A 45 -18.39 16.44 -3.38
N GLY A 46 -17.62 17.08 -2.50
CA GLY A 46 -17.87 18.44 -2.01
C GLY A 46 -17.18 19.54 -2.79
N GLY A 47 -16.52 19.20 -3.90
CA GLY A 47 -15.88 20.16 -4.78
C GLY A 47 -14.52 20.65 -4.28
N VAL A 48 -13.96 20.07 -3.20
CA VAL A 48 -12.64 20.44 -2.70
C VAL A 48 -11.59 19.82 -3.61
N VAL A 49 -10.74 20.67 -4.19
CA VAL A 49 -9.63 20.25 -5.05
C VAL A 49 -8.41 19.96 -4.19
N ARG A 50 -7.76 18.81 -4.43
CA ARG A 50 -6.46 18.47 -3.85
C ARG A 50 -5.48 18.09 -4.95
N LYS A 51 -4.21 18.40 -4.72
CA LYS A 51 -3.10 18.00 -5.57
C LYS A 51 -2.20 17.03 -4.80
N GLU A 52 -1.82 15.95 -5.44
CA GLU A 52 -0.92 14.93 -4.91
C GLU A 52 0.22 14.73 -5.89
N THR A 53 1.45 14.74 -5.39
CA THR A 53 2.65 14.45 -6.17
C THR A 53 3.43 13.33 -5.48
N VAL A 54 3.73 12.27 -6.23
CA VAL A 54 4.48 11.11 -5.74
C VAL A 54 5.53 10.69 -6.77
N VAL A 55 6.62 10.07 -6.29
CA VAL A 55 7.55 9.34 -7.16
C VAL A 55 7.04 7.91 -7.29
N ASN A 56 6.91 7.42 -8.51
CA ASN A 56 6.45 6.06 -8.77
C ASN A 56 7.61 5.17 -9.22
N PHE A 57 7.77 4.01 -8.60
CA PHE A 57 8.66 2.95 -9.09
C PHE A 57 7.82 1.80 -9.62
N GLN A 58 8.01 1.44 -10.89
CA GLN A 58 7.37 0.27 -11.48
C GLN A 58 8.28 -0.94 -11.36
N LEU A 59 7.85 -1.93 -10.59
CA LEU A 59 8.52 -3.22 -10.42
C LEU A 59 7.87 -4.26 -11.32
N TRP A 60 8.69 -4.93 -12.11
CA TRP A 60 8.27 -6.02 -12.99
C TRP A 60 9.08 -7.27 -12.74
N ASN A 61 8.42 -8.43 -12.72
CA ASN A 61 9.08 -9.72 -12.60
C ASN A 61 9.37 -10.29 -13.99
N ALA A 62 10.64 -10.33 -14.40
CA ALA A 62 11.05 -11.01 -15.63
C ALA A 62 11.31 -12.49 -15.37
N ASN A 63 11.38 -13.33 -16.40
CA ASN A 63 11.94 -14.69 -16.27
C ASN A 63 13.48 -14.67 -16.36
N ASP A 64 14.13 -13.66 -15.78
CA ASP A 64 15.58 -13.43 -15.83
C ASP A 64 16.22 -13.71 -14.47
N TYR A 65 16.37 -15.00 -14.15
CA TYR A 65 16.82 -15.48 -12.84
C TYR A 65 18.27 -15.09 -12.46
N GLU A 66 19.04 -14.52 -13.40
CA GLU A 66 20.40 -14.05 -13.13
C GLU A 66 20.45 -12.56 -12.77
N HIS A 67 19.35 -11.81 -12.95
CA HIS A 67 19.32 -10.37 -12.75
C HIS A 67 18.96 -9.96 -11.32
N ARG A 68 19.95 -9.80 -10.45
CA ARG A 68 19.71 -9.16 -9.14
C ARG A 68 19.99 -7.66 -9.18
N LEU A 69 18.97 -6.85 -8.88
CA LEU A 69 19.15 -5.40 -8.79
C LEU A 69 20.00 -5.02 -7.56
N LYS A 70 21.24 -4.58 -7.80
CA LYS A 70 22.14 -4.11 -6.74
C LYS A 70 21.70 -2.74 -6.21
N PRO A 71 21.86 -2.45 -4.90
CA PRO A 71 21.49 -1.16 -4.30
C PRO A 71 22.10 0.05 -5.02
N GLN A 72 23.39 -0.02 -5.38
CA GLN A 72 24.07 1.05 -6.12
C GLN A 72 23.45 1.34 -7.49
N LYS A 73 22.96 0.30 -8.18
CA LYS A 73 22.28 0.48 -9.46
C LYS A 73 20.93 1.17 -9.28
N LEU A 74 20.20 0.84 -8.21
CA LEU A 74 18.94 1.52 -7.88
C LEU A 74 19.17 2.99 -7.50
N ILE A 75 20.20 3.29 -6.70
CA ILE A 75 20.60 4.68 -6.41
C ILE A 75 20.85 5.45 -7.71
N HIS A 76 21.62 4.87 -8.63
CA HIS A 76 21.91 5.52 -9.91
C HIS A 76 20.66 5.77 -10.77
N ILE A 77 19.72 4.82 -10.81
CA ILE A 77 18.44 4.98 -11.50
C ILE A 77 17.63 6.14 -10.89
N ILE A 78 17.60 6.24 -9.55
CA ILE A 78 16.92 7.32 -8.84
C ILE A 78 17.56 8.67 -9.18
N GLU A 79 18.88 8.79 -9.07
CA GLU A 79 19.60 10.03 -9.35
C GLU A 79 19.44 10.50 -10.81
N LEU A 80 19.47 9.55 -11.75
CA LEU A 80 19.22 9.84 -13.16
C LEU A 80 17.80 10.38 -13.35
N SER A 81 16.81 9.76 -12.69
CA SER A 81 15.41 10.17 -12.77
C SER A 81 15.18 11.54 -12.13
N GLU A 82 15.79 11.82 -10.98
CA GLU A 82 15.79 13.15 -10.35
C GLU A 82 16.32 14.22 -11.30
N LYS A 83 17.48 13.96 -11.90
CA LYS A 83 18.13 14.92 -12.80
C LYS A 83 17.32 15.17 -14.07
N VAL A 84 16.79 14.13 -14.69
CA VAL A 84 16.12 14.22 -16.01
C VAL A 84 14.69 14.75 -15.86
N LEU A 85 13.97 14.33 -14.82
CA LEU A 85 12.55 14.68 -14.63
C LEU A 85 12.34 15.83 -13.63
N GLY A 86 13.39 16.34 -12.99
CA GLY A 86 13.28 17.41 -12.00
C GLY A 86 12.53 16.97 -10.74
N ILE A 87 12.74 15.72 -10.30
CA ILE A 87 12.04 15.15 -9.14
C ILE A 87 12.62 15.74 -7.86
N GLU A 88 11.75 16.27 -7.00
CA GLU A 88 12.09 16.70 -5.64
C GLU A 88 11.85 15.56 -4.62
N ASP A 89 12.01 15.87 -3.33
CA ASP A 89 11.89 14.88 -2.25
C ASP A 89 10.43 14.54 -1.88
N PHE A 90 9.75 13.83 -2.78
CA PHE A 90 8.38 13.35 -2.61
C PHE A 90 8.30 11.93 -2.04
N GLU A 91 7.10 11.56 -1.57
CA GLU A 91 6.77 10.19 -1.16
C GLU A 91 6.84 9.21 -2.34
N ILE A 92 7.26 7.99 -2.06
CA ILE A 92 7.38 6.91 -3.04
C ILE A 92 6.11 6.04 -3.03
N GLU A 93 5.54 5.85 -4.21
CA GLU A 93 4.57 4.83 -4.55
C GLU A 93 5.27 3.73 -5.37
N VAL A 94 4.97 2.47 -5.09
CA VAL A 94 5.48 1.34 -5.85
C VAL A 94 4.34 0.66 -6.58
N GLU A 95 4.50 0.49 -7.89
CA GLU A 95 3.64 -0.37 -8.71
C GLU A 95 4.26 -1.75 -8.83
N TYR A 96 3.47 -2.78 -8.52
CA TYR A 96 3.90 -4.16 -8.68
C TYR A 96 2.76 -5.01 -9.23
N GLN A 97 3.08 -5.81 -10.25
CA GLN A 97 2.10 -6.66 -10.92
C GLN A 97 2.02 -8.05 -10.26
N ASN A 98 0.81 -8.39 -9.79
CA ASN A 98 0.42 -9.76 -9.46
C ASN A 98 -0.71 -10.17 -10.43
N THR A 99 -1.92 -10.50 -9.93
CA THR A 99 -3.11 -10.66 -10.79
C THR A 99 -3.47 -9.38 -11.53
N THR A 100 -3.30 -8.23 -10.88
CA THR A 100 -3.44 -6.89 -11.44
C THR A 100 -2.26 -6.04 -10.96
N ILE A 101 -2.13 -4.82 -11.49
CA ILE A 101 -1.15 -3.84 -11.01
C ILE A 101 -1.66 -3.27 -9.68
N GLY A 102 -0.94 -3.57 -8.60
CA GLY A 102 -1.18 -3.00 -7.28
C GLY A 102 -0.29 -1.78 -7.06
N LYS A 103 -0.82 -0.78 -6.35
CA LYS A 103 -0.09 0.42 -5.91
C LYS A 103 0.10 0.36 -4.40
N TYR A 104 1.33 0.56 -3.95
CA TYR A 104 1.73 0.42 -2.56
C TYR A 104 2.48 1.65 -2.08
N ASP A 105 2.34 2.00 -0.81
CA ASP A 105 3.28 2.91 -0.16
C ASP A 105 4.55 2.16 0.20
N LEU A 106 5.69 2.85 0.22
CA LEU A 106 6.96 2.25 0.56
C LEU A 106 7.35 2.51 2.02
N GLY A 107 7.63 1.43 2.76
CA GLY A 107 8.19 1.44 4.10
C GLY A 107 9.52 0.67 4.20
N PHE A 108 10.13 0.67 5.38
CA PHE A 108 11.33 -0.10 5.68
C PHE A 108 11.31 -0.58 7.13
N ASN A 109 11.57 -1.87 7.36
CA ASN A 109 11.53 -2.49 8.69
C ASN A 109 12.90 -2.65 9.37
N GLY A 110 13.95 -2.06 8.79
CA GLY A 110 15.34 -2.25 9.24
C GLY A 110 16.10 -3.30 8.45
N LYS A 111 15.41 -4.16 7.68
CA LYS A 111 16.03 -5.23 6.88
C LYS A 111 15.54 -5.25 5.43
N TYR A 112 14.24 -5.11 5.21
CA TYR A 112 13.58 -5.18 3.92
C TYR A 112 12.69 -3.96 3.69
N PHE A 113 12.48 -3.64 2.42
CA PHE A 113 11.46 -2.68 2.03
C PHE A 113 10.08 -3.32 2.13
N LEU A 114 9.11 -2.57 2.63
CA LEU A 114 7.74 -3.04 2.81
C LEU A 114 6.84 -2.38 1.76
N LEU A 115 6.09 -3.18 1.02
CA LEU A 115 4.99 -2.72 0.19
C LEU A 115 3.74 -2.64 1.06
N LEU A 116 3.38 -1.43 1.47
CA LEU A 116 2.27 -1.16 2.37
C LEU A 116 0.99 -0.93 1.57
N ASN A 117 -0.13 -1.49 2.04
CA ASN A 117 -1.43 -1.30 1.40
C ASN A 117 -1.84 0.18 1.36
N LYS A 118 -2.16 0.68 0.17
CA LYS A 118 -2.89 1.94 0.02
C LYS A 118 -4.39 1.71 0.12
N THR A 119 -5.07 2.50 0.92
CA THR A 119 -6.53 2.48 1.05
C THR A 119 -7.11 3.81 0.56
N THR A 120 -8.25 3.73 -0.12
CA THR A 120 -9.00 4.92 -0.52
C THR A 120 -9.93 5.35 0.61
N ALA A 121 -10.05 6.66 0.83
CA ALA A 121 -11.02 7.22 1.76
C ALA A 121 -11.93 8.21 1.02
N CYS A 122 -13.24 8.17 1.29
CA CYS A 122 -14.12 9.28 0.96
C CYS A 122 -13.86 10.41 1.95
N LEU A 123 -13.44 11.58 1.45
CA LEU A 123 -13.07 12.73 2.28
C LEU A 123 -14.27 13.62 2.64
N ALA A 124 -15.37 13.52 1.89
CA ALA A 124 -16.62 14.25 2.14
C ALA A 124 -17.73 13.27 2.58
N GLN A 125 -17.46 12.56 3.69
CA GLN A 125 -18.34 11.51 4.22
C GLN A 125 -19.77 12.03 4.49
N ASP A 126 -19.88 13.23 5.04
CA ASP A 126 -21.16 13.88 5.38
C ASP A 126 -22.03 14.19 4.14
N GLN A 127 -21.41 14.33 2.97
CA GLN A 127 -22.12 14.62 1.72
C GLN A 127 -22.46 13.35 0.93
N CYS A 128 -21.82 12.22 1.27
CA CYS A 128 -22.05 10.92 0.63
C CYS A 128 -23.17 10.11 1.28
N GLY A 129 -23.87 10.64 2.29
CA GLY A 129 -24.95 9.93 2.99
C GLY A 129 -24.47 8.67 3.72
N ILE A 130 -23.17 8.58 4.02
CA ILE A 130 -22.61 7.45 4.78
C ILE A 130 -23.00 7.67 6.25
N PRO A 131 -23.64 6.68 6.91
CA PRO A 131 -24.01 6.81 8.32
C PRO A 131 -22.75 7.08 9.16
N SER A 132 -22.72 8.24 9.84
CA SER A 132 -21.54 8.72 10.59
C SER A 132 -21.26 7.95 11.88
N GLU A 133 -22.10 6.98 12.25
CA GLU A 133 -21.89 6.12 13.39
C GLU A 133 -22.29 4.67 13.07
N LYS A 134 -21.42 3.70 13.40
CA LYS A 134 -21.89 2.33 13.62
C LYS A 134 -23.02 2.43 14.65
N PRO A 135 -24.25 1.94 14.38
CA PRO A 135 -25.27 1.92 15.41
C PRO A 135 -24.69 1.20 16.62
N LYS A 136 -24.63 1.89 17.76
CA LYS A 136 -24.34 1.26 19.04
C LYS A 136 -25.49 0.28 19.30
N LEU A 137 -25.36 -0.93 18.78
CA LEU A 137 -26.24 -2.03 19.15
C LEU A 137 -26.06 -2.21 20.65
N LYS A 138 -27.01 -1.70 21.43
CA LYS A 138 -27.11 -2.04 22.84
C LYS A 138 -27.40 -3.53 22.89
N LEU A 139 -26.40 -4.31 23.28
CA LEU A 139 -26.46 -5.77 23.49
C LEU A 139 -27.51 -6.17 24.56
N THR A 140 -28.26 -5.23 25.12
CA THR A 140 -29.34 -5.45 26.10
C THR A 140 -30.71 -5.74 25.47
N GLN A 141 -30.84 -5.78 24.14
CA GLN A 141 -32.06 -6.25 23.46
C GLN A 141 -31.96 -7.71 22.97
N LEU A 142 -30.88 -8.42 23.31
CA LEU A 142 -30.77 -9.88 23.16
C LEU A 142 -31.29 -10.64 24.40
N ASN A 143 -32.16 -10.02 25.21
CA ASN A 143 -33.05 -10.79 26.07
C ASN A 143 -34.15 -11.36 25.18
N VAL A 144 -33.80 -12.45 24.49
CA VAL A 144 -34.80 -13.43 24.08
C VAL A 144 -35.44 -13.90 25.39
N ASP A 145 -36.73 -13.64 25.50
CA ASP A 145 -37.57 -14.00 26.63
C ASP A 145 -37.21 -15.38 27.19
N GLU A 146 -37.07 -15.45 28.51
CA GLU A 146 -37.13 -16.69 29.27
C GLU A 146 -38.43 -17.44 28.91
N SER A 147 -38.37 -18.37 27.96
CA SER A 147 -39.21 -19.56 27.89
C SER A 147 -38.81 -20.43 26.71
N ASN A 148 -37.66 -21.08 26.81
CA ASN A 148 -37.46 -22.42 26.25
C ASN A 148 -36.16 -23.02 26.79
N SER A 149 -36.21 -23.41 28.06
CA SER A 149 -35.24 -24.32 28.64
C SER A 149 -35.45 -25.71 28.02
N CYS A 150 -34.68 -26.04 26.98
CA CYS A 150 -34.56 -27.43 26.56
C CYS A 150 -33.75 -28.18 27.63
N THR A 151 -34.43 -29.00 28.42
CA THR A 151 -33.79 -29.95 29.31
C THR A 151 -33.09 -31.04 28.50
N PRO A 152 -31.87 -31.47 28.87
CA PRO A 152 -31.21 -32.58 28.20
C PRO A 152 -32.06 -33.86 28.35
N GLY A 153 -32.56 -34.39 27.24
CA GLY A 153 -33.42 -35.58 27.19
C GLY A 153 -34.89 -35.33 26.82
N GLY A 154 -35.31 -34.08 26.56
CA GLY A 154 -36.65 -33.78 26.04
C GLY A 154 -36.73 -33.96 24.52
N SER A 155 -37.51 -34.94 24.05
CA SER A 155 -37.81 -35.11 22.63
C SER A 155 -38.76 -34.00 22.15
N CYS A 156 -38.27 -33.10 21.31
CA CYS A 156 -39.11 -32.29 20.44
C CYS A 156 -38.77 -32.64 18.99
N CYS A 157 -39.79 -33.17 18.30
CA CYS A 157 -39.79 -33.46 16.87
C CYS A 157 -39.64 -32.19 16.02
#